data_AF-A0A6G7Y308-F1
#
_entry.id   AF-A0A6G7Y308-F1
#
_cell.length_a   1.000
_cell.length_b   1.000
_cell.length_c   1.000
_cell.angle_alpha   90.00
_cell.angle_beta   90.00
_cell.angle_gamma   90.00
#
_symmetry.space_group_name_H-M   'P 1'
#
loop_
_entity.id
_entity.type
_entity.pdbx_description
1 polymer ?
#
loop_
_entity_poly.entity_id
_entity_poly.type
_entity_poly.pdbx_seq_one_letter_code
_entity_poly.pdbx_strand_id
1 'polypeptide(L)'
;MAGSRVGEGRIFFTTRRGFADGLRVDADGAVWTSHGAGVTVLSAEGEELAHLDFPARVANLCFGGPDRRDVYVAATDRLHRLRATVPGDAPRALRR
;
A
#
# COMPACT_ATOMS: atom_id res chain seq x y z
N MET A 1 -25.94 -12.31 4.09
CA MET A 1 -24.47 -12.16 4.22
C MET A 1 -24.17 -11.92 5.68
N ALA A 2 -23.67 -12.92 6.41
CA ALA A 2 -23.24 -12.70 7.80
C ALA A 2 -22.06 -11.72 7.80
N GLY A 3 -22.17 -10.62 8.54
CA GLY A 3 -21.09 -9.65 8.65
C GLY A 3 -19.86 -10.31 9.27
N SER A 4 -18.74 -10.30 8.56
CA SER A 4 -17.45 -10.71 9.11
C SER A 4 -17.08 -9.72 10.22
N ARG A 5 -16.92 -10.21 11.45
CA ARG A 5 -16.39 -9.42 12.55
C ARG A 5 -14.89 -9.27 12.36
N VAL A 6 -14.37 -8.08 12.64
CA VAL A 6 -12.93 -7.87 12.74
C VAL A 6 -12.45 -8.54 14.04
N GLY A 7 -11.34 -9.27 13.97
CA GLY A 7 -10.72 -9.91 15.13
C GLY A 7 -9.93 -8.93 15.99
N GLU A 8 -9.20 -9.46 16.97
CA GLU A 8 -8.25 -8.67 17.75
C GLU A 8 -7.14 -8.09 16.85
N GLY A 9 -6.81 -6.81 17.05
CA GLY A 9 -5.72 -6.16 16.34
C GLY A 9 -4.35 -6.59 16.88
N ARG A 10 -3.34 -6.62 16.00
CA ARG A 10 -1.94 -6.81 16.39
C ARG A 10 -1.06 -5.74 15.76
N ILE A 11 0.10 -5.48 16.35
CA ILE A 11 1.15 -4.71 15.67
C ILE A 11 1.61 -5.55 14.47
N PHE A 12 1.36 -5.04 13.27
CA PHE A 12 1.74 -5.69 12.02
C PHE A 12 3.16 -5.30 11.59
N PHE A 13 3.48 -4.01 11.69
CA PHE A 13 4.76 -3.43 11.31
C PHE A 13 5.03 -2.16 12.11
N THR A 14 6.30 -1.90 12.42
CA THR A 14 6.75 -0.65 13.07
C THR A 14 7.90 -0.08 12.25
N THR A 15 7.73 1.15 11.75
CA THR A 15 8.78 1.87 11.02
C THR A 15 9.54 2.83 11.94
N ARG A 16 10.83 3.03 11.65
CA ARG A 16 11.65 4.11 12.23
C ARG A 16 11.79 5.31 11.30
N ARG A 17 11.17 5.28 10.11
CA ARG A 17 11.28 6.31 9.05
C ARG A 17 10.13 7.32 9.10
N GLY A 18 9.57 7.57 10.28
CA GLY A 18 8.43 8.46 10.49
C GLY A 18 7.15 7.70 10.80
N PHE A 19 6.01 8.18 10.28
CA PHE A 19 4.68 7.61 10.54
C PHE A 19 4.16 6.90 9.31
N ALA A 20 3.58 5.72 9.50
CA ALA A 20 2.78 5.06 8.48
C ALA A 20 1.49 5.86 8.23
N ASP A 21 1.14 6.05 6.97
CA ASP A 21 -0.04 6.81 6.52
C ASP A 21 -0.94 5.93 5.64
N GLY A 22 -0.98 6.14 4.33
CA GLY A 22 -1.77 5.33 3.41
C GLY A 22 -1.20 3.93 3.17
N LEU A 23 -2.09 2.94 3.01
CA LEU A 23 -1.72 1.58 2.64
C LEU A 23 -2.64 0.96 1.57
N ARG A 24 -2.12 0.01 0.80
CA ARG A 24 -2.86 -0.85 -0.13
C ARG A 24 -2.34 -2.28 -0.07
N VAL A 25 -3.12 -3.22 -0.56
CA VAL A 25 -2.77 -4.63 -0.63
C VAL A 25 -2.76 -5.06 -2.10
N ASP A 26 -1.73 -5.80 -2.51
CA ASP A 26 -1.69 -6.41 -3.84
C ASP A 26 -2.37 -7.79 -3.86
N ALA A 27 -2.46 -8.41 -5.04
CA ALA A 27 -3.16 -9.67 -5.23
C ALA A 27 -2.52 -10.87 -4.53
N ASP A 28 -1.24 -10.76 -4.14
CA ASP A 28 -0.52 -11.81 -3.39
C ASP A 28 -0.61 -11.59 -1.87
N GLY A 29 -1.28 -10.52 -1.43
CA GLY A 29 -1.46 -10.17 -0.02
C GLY A 29 -0.36 -9.31 0.56
N ALA A 30 0.60 -8.83 -0.25
CA ALA A 30 1.64 -7.94 0.23
C ALA A 30 1.04 -6.56 0.58
N VAL A 31 1.46 -5.99 1.70
CA VAL A 31 0.97 -4.69 2.19
C VAL A 31 1.95 -3.61 1.80
N TRP A 32 1.51 -2.68 0.95
CA TRP A 32 2.25 -1.50 0.55
C TRP A 32 1.83 -0.33 1.45
N THR A 33 2.74 0.24 2.23
CA THR A 33 2.44 1.35 3.15
C THR A 33 3.43 2.51 2.98
N SER A 34 2.90 3.73 2.91
CA SER A 34 3.72 4.94 2.87
C SER A 34 4.16 5.36 4.26
N HIS A 35 5.40 5.80 4.41
CA HIS A 35 5.90 6.45 5.61
C HIS A 35 7.10 7.32 5.28
N GLY A 36 7.17 8.50 5.91
CA GLY A 36 8.22 9.47 5.61
C GLY A 36 8.29 9.80 4.12
N ALA A 37 9.48 9.81 3.56
CA ALA A 37 9.73 10.01 2.14
C ALA A 37 9.85 8.68 1.39
N GLY A 38 8.92 7.74 1.63
CA GLY A 38 9.03 6.39 1.09
C GLY A 38 7.76 5.57 1.09
N VAL A 39 7.84 4.42 0.42
CA VAL A 39 6.85 3.33 0.46
C VAL A 39 7.58 2.04 0.80
N THR A 40 7.12 1.32 1.82
CA THR A 40 7.59 -0.05 2.11
C THR A 40 6.57 -1.06 1.64
N VAL A 41 7.06 -2.13 1.02
CA VAL A 41 6.28 -3.34 0.69
C VAL A 41 6.58 -4.38 1.76
N LEU A 42 5.53 -4.86 2.42
CA LEU A 42 5.58 -5.87 3.46
C LEU A 42 4.97 -7.18 2.97
N SER A 43 5.48 -8.32 3.42
CA SER A 43 4.81 -9.61 3.25
C SER A 43 3.44 -9.62 3.95
N ALA A 44 2.63 -10.64 3.69
CA ALA A 44 1.35 -10.83 4.38
C ALA A 44 1.52 -11.04 5.90
N GLU A 45 2.73 -11.39 6.35
CA GLU A 45 3.10 -11.60 7.75
C GLU A 45 3.64 -10.34 8.43
N GLY A 46 4.06 -9.33 7.64
CA GLY A 46 4.59 -8.05 8.11
C GLY A 46 6.11 -7.87 7.94
N GLU A 47 6.77 -8.76 7.20
CA GLU A 47 8.22 -8.67 6.93
C GLU A 47 8.50 -7.67 5.81
N GLU A 48 9.52 -6.83 5.95
CA GLU A 48 9.92 -5.88 4.91
C GLU A 48 10.53 -6.59 3.69
N LEU A 49 9.83 -6.54 2.55
CA LEU A 49 10.28 -7.10 1.28
C LEU A 49 11.08 -6.08 0.45
N ALA A 50 10.66 -4.81 0.50
CA ALA A 50 11.30 -3.73 -0.24
C ALA A 50 10.97 -2.35 0.37
N HIS A 51 11.86 -1.38 0.12
CA HIS A 51 11.61 0.04 0.39
C HIS A 51 11.91 0.86 -0.87
N LEU A 52 11.02 1.80 -1.18
CA LEU A 52 11.11 2.71 -2.31
C LEU A 52 11.26 4.13 -1.78
N ASP A 53 12.39 4.77 -2.06
CA ASP A 53 12.65 6.15 -1.67
C ASP A 53 12.00 7.15 -2.66
N PHE A 54 11.50 8.25 -2.11
CA PHE A 54 10.92 9.37 -2.85
C PHE A 54 11.57 10.69 -2.43
N PRO A 55 11.58 11.72 -3.28
CA PRO A 55 12.22 13.01 -2.96
C PRO A 55 11.44 13.84 -1.92
N ALA A 56 10.21 13.46 -1.59
CA ALA A 56 9.32 14.18 -0.68
C ALA A 56 8.44 13.21 0.12
N ARG A 57 7.80 13.71 1.19
CA ARG A 57 6.91 12.90 2.04
C ARG A 57 5.77 12.31 1.21
N VAL A 58 5.51 11.03 1.40
CA VAL A 58 4.44 10.27 0.75
C VAL A 58 3.28 10.09 1.73
N ALA A 59 2.08 10.50 1.32
CA ALA A 59 0.87 10.35 2.13
C ALA A 59 0.02 9.14 1.72
N ASN A 60 0.01 8.78 0.43
CA ASN A 60 -0.83 7.69 -0.05
C ASN A 60 -0.31 7.10 -1.36
N LEU A 61 -0.85 5.92 -1.69
CA LEU A 61 -0.68 5.28 -2.98
C LEU A 61 -1.93 4.50 -3.40
N CYS A 62 -2.08 4.25 -4.69
CA CYS A 62 -3.10 3.33 -5.21
C CYS A 62 -2.64 2.57 -6.44
N PHE A 63 -3.16 1.35 -6.59
CA PHE A 63 -3.04 0.58 -7.81
C PHE A 63 -4.07 1.04 -8.84
N GLY A 64 -3.69 1.05 -10.11
CA GLY A 64 -4.54 1.43 -11.22
C GLY A 64 -3.96 1.00 -12.57
N GLY A 65 -4.42 1.64 -13.64
CA GLY A 65 -4.12 1.23 -15.01
C GLY A 65 -4.93 0.00 -15.47
N PRO A 66 -4.88 -0.35 -16.77
CA PRO A 66 -5.72 -1.39 -17.35
C PRO A 66 -5.57 -2.78 -16.71
N ASP A 67 -4.39 -3.07 -16.17
CA ASP A 67 -4.07 -4.36 -15.55
C ASP A 67 -3.71 -4.25 -14.06
N ARG A 68 -4.07 -3.12 -13.43
CA ARG A 68 -3.85 -2.84 -12.00
C ARG A 68 -2.41 -2.90 -11.53
N ARG A 69 -1.43 -2.81 -12.42
CA ARG A 69 0.01 -2.83 -12.07
C ARG A 69 0.64 -1.44 -12.04
N ASP A 70 -0.09 -0.38 -12.39
CA ASP A 70 0.41 0.97 -12.16
C ASP A 70 0.20 1.34 -10.70
N VAL A 71 1.25 1.83 -10.04
CA VAL A 71 1.18 2.36 -8.67
C VAL A 71 1.32 3.87 -8.75
N TYR A 72 0.25 4.59 -8.44
CA TYR A 72 0.25 6.05 -8.33
C TYR A 72 0.58 6.42 -6.90
N VAL A 73 1.55 7.32 -6.70
CA VAL A 73 2.07 7.69 -5.38
C VAL A 73 1.99 9.20 -5.22
N ALA A 74 1.27 9.65 -4.19
CA ALA A 74 1.10 11.07 -3.86
C ALA A 74 2.21 11.53 -2.90
N ALA A 75 3.26 12.13 -3.45
CA ALA A 75 4.41 12.62 -2.70
C ALA A 75 4.36 14.15 -2.63
N THR A 76 3.69 14.71 -1.62
CA THR A 76 3.55 16.16 -1.30
C THR A 76 3.32 17.10 -2.49
N ASP A 77 4.35 17.38 -3.28
CA ASP A 77 4.38 18.34 -4.39
C ASP A 77 4.15 17.71 -5.77
N ARG A 78 4.13 16.37 -5.87
CA ARG A 78 4.01 15.66 -7.16
C ARG A 78 3.36 14.29 -7.06
N LEU A 79 2.85 13.82 -8.20
CA LEU A 79 2.35 12.46 -8.39
C LEU A 79 3.41 11.64 -9.15
N HIS A 80 3.82 10.53 -8.57
CA HIS A 80 4.67 9.55 -9.25
C HIS A 80 3.83 8.39 -9.77
N ARG A 81 4.33 7.74 -10.83
CA ARG A 81 3.81 6.47 -11.31
C ARG A 81 4.95 5.46 -11.39
N LEU A 82 4.76 4.32 -10.75
CA LEU A 82 5.65 3.17 -10.79
C LEU A 82 4.91 1.96 -11.36
N ARG A 83 5.66 0.89 -11.65
CA ARG A 83 5.13 -0.36 -12.16
C ARG A 83 5.38 -1.50 -11.18
N ALA A 84 4.32 -2.14 -10.71
CA ALA A 84 4.40 -3.29 -9.82
C ALA A 84 4.49 -4.61 -10.61
N THR A 85 5.18 -5.58 -10.02
CA THR A 85 5.27 -6.97 -10.49
C THR A 85 4.05 -7.79 -10.11
N VAL A 86 3.27 -7.36 -9.13
CA VAL A 86 1.99 -7.96 -8.70
C VAL A 86 0.90 -6.90 -8.88
N PRO A 87 -0.26 -7.22 -9.48
CA PRO A 87 -1.36 -6.27 -9.62
C PRO A 87 -1.98 -5.97 -8.25
N GLY A 88 -2.56 -4.78 -8.10
CA GLY A 88 -3.39 -4.47 -6.93
C GLY A 88 -4.58 -5.41 -6.77
N ASP A 89 -5.00 -5.65 -5.53
CA ASP A 89 -6.20 -6.43 -5.25
C ASP A 89 -7.42 -5.81 -5.95
N ALA A 90 -8.30 -6.66 -6.47
CA ALA A 90 -9.49 -6.21 -7.17
C ALA A 90 -10.45 -5.54 -6.18
N PRO A 91 -10.81 -4.25 -6.35
CA PRO A 91 -11.87 -3.71 -5.51
C PRO A 91 -13.13 -4.53 -5.74
N ARG A 92 -13.73 -5.03 -4.66
CA ARG A 92 -15.10 -5.53 -4.72
C ARG A 92 -15.94 -4.34 -5.15
N ALA A 93 -16.59 -4.44 -6.32
CA ALA A 93 -17.44 -3.38 -6.82
C ALA A 93 -18.38 -2.94 -5.69
N LEU A 94 -18.40 -1.63 -5.41
CA LEU A 94 -19.43 -1.05 -4.56
C LEU A 94 -20.75 -1.31 -5.27
N ARG A 95 -21.45 -2.36 -4.84
CA ARG A 95 -22.83 -2.61 -5.26
C ARG A 95 -23.64 -1.44 -4.72
N ARG A 96 -24.16 -0.61 -5.63
CA ARG A 96 -25.16 0.41 -5.29
C ARG A 96 -26.47 -0.26 -4.95
#